data_AF-A0A847T6P7-F1
#
_entry.id   AF-A0A847T6P7-F1
#
_cell.length_a   1.000
_cell.length_b   1.000
_cell.length_c   1.000
_cell.angle_alpha   90.00
_cell.angle_beta   90.00
_cell.angle_gamma   90.00
#
_symmetry.space_group_name_H-M   'P 1'
#
loop_
_entity.id
_entity.type
_entity.pdbx_description
1 polymer ?
#
loop_
_entity_poly.entity_id
_entity_poly.type
_entity_poly.pdbx_seq_one_letter_code
_entity_poly.pdbx_strand_id
1 'polypeptide(L)' 'MFGPNSMKKALCGCGELVDLDTDTVIRKKLLGKRVECVNCRNRRIAVEKESMERHFLGLEEESTAWTTI' A
#
# COMPACT_ATOMS: atom_id res chain seq x y z
N MET A 1 24.10 5.51 -9.83
CA MET A 1 23.89 6.40 -10.99
C MET A 1 22.46 6.89 -10.94
N PHE A 2 22.23 8.20 -10.78
CA PHE A 2 20.89 8.79 -10.91
C PHE A 2 20.97 9.77 -12.08
N GLY A 3 20.46 9.35 -13.24
CA GLY A 3 20.26 10.25 -14.37
C GLY A 3 19.10 11.22 -14.09
N PRO A 4 18.79 12.15 -15.00
CA PRO A 4 17.60 12.98 -14.87
C PRO A 4 16.35 12.10 -14.92
N ASN A 5 15.81 11.79 -13.74
CA ASN A 5 14.59 11.01 -13.60
C ASN A 5 13.43 11.85 -14.14
N SER A 6 12.96 11.50 -15.33
CA SER A 6 11.76 12.13 -15.88
C SER A 6 10.56 11.80 -14.99
N MET A 7 9.97 12.83 -14.40
CA MET A 7 8.79 12.71 -13.55
C MET A 7 7.54 12.54 -14.41
N LYS A 8 6.67 11.61 -14.05
CA LYS A 8 5.35 11.39 -14.65
C LYS A 8 4.27 11.61 -13.63
N LYS A 9 3.15 12.18 -14.09
CA LYS A 9 1.89 12.19 -13.35
C LYS A 9 1.26 10.80 -13.47
N ALA A 10 0.88 10.22 -12.34
CA ALA A 10 0.16 8.95 -12.28
C ALA A 10 -1.06 9.08 -11.35
N LEU A 11 -2.15 8.41 -11.68
CA LEU A 11 -3.39 8.47 -10.91
C LEU A 11 -3.38 7.42 -9.79
N CYS A 12 -3.56 7.87 -8.54
CA CYS A 12 -3.83 7.01 -7.41
C CYS A 12 -5.29 6.52 -7.45
N GLY A 13 -5.58 5.35 -6.85
CA GLY A 13 -6.94 4.85 -6.71
C GLY A 13 -7.88 5.74 -5.88
N CYS A 14 -7.37 6.72 -5.13
CA CYS A 14 -8.20 7.72 -4.44
C CYS A 14 -8.58 8.93 -5.32
N GLY A 15 -8.09 9.01 -6.57
CA GLY A 15 -8.32 10.13 -7.48
C GLY A 15 -7.22 11.19 -7.48
N GLU A 16 -6.24 11.11 -6.57
CA GLU A 16 -5.12 12.06 -6.53
C GLU A 16 -4.10 11.79 -7.65
N LEU A 17 -3.69 12.85 -8.37
CA LEU A 17 -2.57 12.81 -9.32
C LEU A 17 -1.25 13.00 -8.58
N VAL A 18 -0.33 12.05 -8.74
CA VAL A 18 0.96 12.07 -8.05
C VAL A 18 2.14 12.11 -9.02
N ASP A 19 3.17 12.85 -8.62
CA ASP A 19 4.46 12.89 -9.30
C ASP A 19 5.29 11.67 -8.89
N LEU A 20 5.57 10.80 -9.87
CA LEU A 20 6.43 9.65 -9.69
C LEU A 20 7.48 9.59 -10.77
N ASP A 21 8.66 9.13 -10.39
CA ASP A 21 9.71 8.78 -11.33
C ASP A 21 9.21 7.73 -12.34
N THR A 22 9.58 7.91 -13.62
CA THR A 22 9.13 7.03 -14.70
C THR A 22 9.50 5.57 -14.46
N ASP A 23 10.70 5.30 -13.97
CA ASP A 23 11.14 3.92 -13.69
C ASP A 23 10.33 3.32 -12.54
N THR A 24 9.94 4.13 -11.57
CA THR A 24 9.05 3.72 -10.47
C THR A 24 7.67 3.32 -10.98
N VAL A 25 7.09 4.08 -11.91
CA VAL A 25 5.79 3.75 -12.53
C VAL A 25 5.91 2.46 -13.35
N ILE A 26 6.95 2.32 -14.17
CA ILE A 26 7.20 1.13 -15.00
C ILE A 26 7.38 -0.10 -14.10
N ARG A 27 8.22 -0.01 -13.06
CA ARG A 27 8.48 -1.11 -12.13
C ARG A 27 7.23 -1.53 -11.38
N LYS A 28 6.41 -0.57 -10.91
CA LYS A 28 5.12 -0.88 -10.29
C LYS A 28 4.20 -1.65 -11.24
N LYS A 29 4.09 -1.20 -12.50
CA LYS A 29 3.31 -1.89 -13.53
C LYS A 29 3.80 -3.31 -13.79
N LEU A 30 5.12 -3.52 -13.94
CA LEU A 30 5.71 -4.84 -14.16
C LEU A 30 5.50 -5.79 -12.99
N LEU A 31 5.48 -5.28 -11.75
CA LEU A 31 5.22 -6.06 -10.54
C LEU A 31 3.72 -6.28 -10.26
N GLY A 32 2.82 -5.80 -11.12
CA GLY A 32 1.38 -5.84 -10.87
C GLY A 32 0.94 -5.00 -9.66
N LYS A 33 1.77 -4.04 -9.22
CA LYS A 33 1.52 -3.20 -8.06
C LYS A 33 0.80 -1.92 -8.46
N ARG A 34 -0.15 -1.49 -7.64
CA ARG A 34 -0.87 -0.22 -7.83
C ARG A 34 0.03 0.99 -7.58
N VAL A 35 -0.26 2.08 -8.29
CA VAL A 35 0.24 3.41 -7.95
C VAL A 35 -0.62 3.96 -6.81
N GLU A 36 0.05 4.52 -5.80
CA GLU A 36 -0.60 5.04 -4.60
C GLU A 36 0.01 6.42 -4.31
N CYS A 37 -0.81 7.38 -3.91
CA CYS A 37 -0.32 8.61 -3.31
C CYS A 37 0.29 8.33 -1.93
N VAL A 38 1.03 9.31 -1.40
CA VAL A 38 1.70 9.18 -0.10
C VAL A 38 0.69 8.82 0.99
N ASN A 39 -0.49 9.44 0.97
CA ASN A 39 -1.53 9.19 1.97
C ASN A 39 -2.08 7.74 1.90
N CYS A 40 -2.50 7.29 0.72
CA CYS A 40 -3.01 5.92 0.55
C CYS A 40 -1.94 4.87 0.85
N ARG A 41 -0.70 5.11 0.41
CA ARG A 41 0.43 4.22 0.69
C ARG A 41 0.67 4.11 2.19
N ASN A 42 0.72 5.23 2.90
CA ASN A 42 0.98 5.25 4.35
C ASN A 42 -0.16 4.59 5.13
N ARG A 43 -1.41 4.85 4.75
CA ARG A 43 -2.57 4.18 5.35
C ARG A 43 -2.49 2.66 5.21
N ARG A 44 -2.20 2.15 4.01
CA ARG A 44 -2.06 0.71 3.78
C ARG A 44 -0.91 0.11 4.59
N ILE A 45 0.26 0.75 4.59
CA ILE A 45 1.42 0.29 5.38
C ILE A 45 1.10 0.28 6.87
N ALA A 46 0.38 1.29 7.38
CA ALA A 46 -0.01 1.33 8.79
C ALA A 46 -0.94 0.17 9.16
N VAL A 47 -1.95 -0.13 8.33
CA VAL A 47 -2.86 -1.27 8.55
C VAL A 47 -2.11 -2.60 8.47
N GLU A 48 -1.23 -2.77 7.48
CA GLU A 48 -0.39 -3.98 7.36
C GLU A 48 0.50 -4.14 8.59
N LYS A 49 1.11 -3.05 9.06
CA LYS A 49 1.95 -3.04 10.26
C LYS A 49 1.17 -3.41 11.52
N GLU A 50 0.02 -2.78 11.74
CA GLU A 50 -0.86 -3.08 12.88
C GLU A 50 -1.34 -4.54 12.86
N SER A 51 -1.68 -5.06 11.69
CA SER A 51 -2.05 -6.48 11.53
C SER A 51 -0.90 -7.41 11.91
N MET A 52 0.33 -7.11 11.48
CA MET A 52 1.50 -7.88 11.85
C MET A 52 1.77 -7.79 13.36
N GLU A 53 1.72 -6.59 13.95
CA GLU A 53 1.94 -6.38 15.38
C GLU A 53 0.93 -7.15 16.24
N ARG A 54 -0.35 -7.17 15.87
CA ARG A 54 -1.37 -7.98 16.56
C ARG A 54 -1.06 -9.46 16.50
N HIS A 55 -0.68 -9.98 15.33
CA HIS A 55 -0.27 -11.38 15.17
C HIS A 55 0.96 -11.70 16.06
N PHE A 56 1.98 -10.84 16.09
CA PHE A 56 3.16 -11.05 16.94
C PHE A 56 2.87 -10.97 18.44
N LEU A 57 1.92 -10.14 18.86
CA LEU A 57 1.51 -10.00 20.26
C LEU A 57 0.50 -11.08 20.71
N GLY A 58 0.06 -11.97 19.81
CA GLY A 58 -0.96 -12.97 20.12
C GLY A 58 -2.35 -12.37 20.38
N LEU A 59 -2.62 -11.17 19.86
CA LEU A 59 -3.88 -10.44 20.01
C LEU A 59 -4.83 -10.70 18.82
N GLU A 60 -4.71 -11.85 18.14
CA GLU A 60 -5.69 -12.22 17.13
C GLU A 60 -7.04 -12.40 17.84
N GLU A 61 -8.05 -11.62 17.45
CA GLU A 61 -9.41 -11.81 17.94
C GLU A 61 -9.85 -13.21 17.55
N GLU A 62 -9.93 -14.10 18.55
CA GLU A 62 -10.66 -15.35 18.43
C GLU A 62 -12.11 -14.97 18.13
N SER A 63 -12.46 -14.92 16.84
CA SER A 63 -13.83 -14.70 16.40
C SER A 63 -14.64 -15.85 17.01
N THR A 64 -15.36 -15.55 18.08
CA THR A 64 -16.25 -16.49 18.74
C THR A 64 -17.43 -16.76 17.82
N ALA A 65 -17.21 -17.65 16.85
CA ALA A 65 -18.24 -18.24 16.00
C ALA A 65 -19.05 -19.29 16.80
N TRP A 66 -19.56 -18.89 17.96
CA TRP A 66 -20.55 -19.63 18.74
C TRP A 66 -21.75 -18.73 19.04
N THR A 67 -22.55 -18.48 18.01
CA THR A 67 -23.97 -18.10 18.12
C THR A 67 -24.56 -18.58 16.80
N THR A 68 -25.27 -19.71 16.73
CA THR A 68 -26.47 -20.05 17.50
C THR A 68 -26.68 -21.56 17.41
N ILE A 69 -26.94 -22.21 18.55
CA ILE A 69 -27.57 -23.54 18.65
C ILE A 69 -29.03 -23.43 18.24
#